data_AF-A0AAU6MVV6-F1
#
_entry.id   AF-A0AAU6MVV6-F1
#
_cell.length_a   1.000
_cell.length_b   1.000
_cell.length_c   1.000
_cell.angle_alpha   90.00
_cell.angle_beta   90.00
_cell.angle_gamma   90.00
#
_symmetry.space_group_name_H-M   'P 1'
#
loop_
_entity.id
_entity.type
_entity.pdbx_description
1 polymer ?
#
loop_
_entity_poly.entity_id
_entity_poly.type
_entity_poly.pdbx_seq_one_letter_code
_entity_poly.pdbx_strand_id
1 'polypeptide(L)' 'MDRPPRNQQQFNLDAPPDPRRRYCRRCHRPLSRPESRAAGYGPTCDPTSHPHAAPARDIDQDTLPGT' A
#
# COMPACT_ATOMS: atom_id res chain seq x y z
N MET A 1 15.89 50.42 13.92
CA MET A 1 14.83 49.41 14.07
C MET A 1 14.83 48.61 12.79
N ASP A 2 15.40 47.42 12.88
CA ASP A 2 15.80 46.54 11.79
C ASP A 2 14.69 45.54 11.47
N ARG A 3 14.21 45.46 10.21
CA ARG A 3 13.57 44.23 9.68
C ARG A 3 13.45 44.21 8.15
N PRO A 4 14.28 43.41 7.46
CA PRO A 4 13.87 42.76 6.21
C PRO A 4 13.95 41.22 6.33
N PRO A 5 13.46 40.43 5.36
CA PRO A 5 12.20 40.51 4.64
C PRO A 5 11.29 39.28 4.94
N ARG A 6 10.00 39.39 4.57
CA ARG A 6 9.07 38.26 4.49
C ARG A 6 9.45 37.40 3.26
N ASN A 7 10.32 36.42 3.43
CA ASN A 7 10.66 35.49 2.35
C ASN A 7 10.78 34.07 2.88
N GLN A 8 9.70 33.27 2.86
CA GLN A 8 9.78 31.82 3.17
C GLN A 8 8.71 30.94 2.49
N GLN A 9 8.12 31.34 1.36
CA GLN A 9 7.31 30.37 0.58
C GLN A 9 7.58 30.51 -0.92
N GLN A 10 8.83 30.23 -1.32
CA GLN A 10 9.09 29.78 -2.69
C GLN A 10 8.50 28.37 -2.85
N PHE A 11 7.20 28.30 -3.15
CA PHE A 11 6.64 27.11 -3.79
C PHE A 11 7.33 27.04 -5.16
N ASN A 12 8.31 26.16 -5.31
CA ASN A 12 8.85 25.82 -6.62
C ASN A 12 7.73 25.14 -7.42
N LEU A 13 6.94 25.90 -8.18
CA LEU A 13 5.90 25.39 -9.08
C LEU A 13 6.48 24.52 -10.21
N ASP A 14 7.80 24.61 -10.44
CA ASP A 14 8.54 23.87 -11.47
C ASP A 14 9.13 22.55 -10.96
N ALA A 15 9.06 22.29 -9.65
CA ALA A 15 9.42 20.97 -9.15
C ALA A 15 8.34 19.99 -9.62
N PRO A 16 8.68 18.93 -10.40
CA PRO A 16 7.73 17.88 -10.67
C PRO A 16 7.17 17.45 -9.32
N PRO A 17 5.83 17.35 -9.15
CA PRO A 17 5.24 17.02 -7.87
C PRO A 17 5.97 15.78 -7.39
N ASP A 18 6.72 15.88 -6.27
CA ASP A 18 7.42 14.74 -5.69
C ASP A 18 6.37 13.63 -5.71
N PRO A 19 6.60 12.55 -6.48
CA PRO A 19 5.56 11.59 -6.75
C PRO A 19 5.26 10.95 -5.42
N ARG A 20 4.29 11.54 -4.69
CA ARG A 20 4.20 11.49 -3.23
C ARG A 20 4.59 10.10 -2.79
N ARG A 21 5.77 9.97 -2.19
CA ARG A 21 6.29 8.69 -1.74
C ARG A 21 5.23 8.11 -0.82
N ARG A 22 4.47 7.15 -1.34
CA ARG A 22 3.46 6.45 -0.55
C ARG A 22 4.14 5.28 0.12
N TYR A 23 3.80 5.08 1.38
CA TYR A 23 4.31 3.97 2.17
C TYR A 23 3.19 2.96 2.37
N CYS A 24 3.56 1.69 2.47
CA CYS A 24 2.62 0.64 2.81
C CYS A 24 2.03 0.91 4.19
N ARG A 25 0.69 0.90 4.30
CA ARG A 25 -0.01 1.09 5.58
C ARG A 25 0.27 0.00 6.63
N ARG A 26 0.83 -1.16 6.23
CA ARG A 26 1.12 -2.28 7.13
C ARG A 26 2.57 -2.36 7.58
N CYS A 27 3.50 -2.27 6.63
CA CYS A 27 4.94 -2.47 6.90
C CYS A 27 5.78 -1.19 6.74
N HIS A 28 5.15 -0.07 6.41
CA HIS A 28 5.79 1.25 6.21
C HIS A 28 6.92 1.28 5.17
N ARG A 29 7.02 0.25 4.32
CA ARG A 29 7.97 0.22 3.21
C ARG A 29 7.53 1.14 2.06
N PRO A 30 8.47 1.75 1.33
CA PRO A 30 8.13 2.61 0.19
C PRO A 30 7.47 1.80 -0.93
N LEU A 31 6.39 2.34 -1.49
CA LEU A 31 5.64 1.76 -2.60
C LEU A 31 6.15 2.32 -3.93
N SER A 32 6.87 1.50 -4.68
CA SER A 32 7.40 1.87 -6.01
C SER A 32 6.39 1.67 -7.14
N ARG A 33 5.49 0.67 -7.01
CA ARG A 33 4.56 0.30 -8.08
C ARG A 33 3.26 1.12 -8.06
N PRO A 34 2.72 1.55 -9.21
CA PRO A 34 1.49 2.34 -9.28
C PRO A 34 0.28 1.67 -8.62
N GLU A 35 0.10 0.37 -8.83
CA GLU A 35 -1.02 -0.40 -8.24
C GLU A 35 -0.92 -0.44 -6.72
N SER A 36 0.27 -0.66 -6.17
CA SER A 36 0.51 -0.62 -4.74
C SER A 36 0.25 0.79 -4.17
N ARG A 37 0.68 1.83 -4.88
CA ARG A 37 0.42 3.23 -4.49
C ARG A 37 -1.08 3.56 -4.47
N ALA A 38 -1.85 3.02 -5.41
CA ALA A 38 -3.31 3.17 -5.46
C ALA A 38 -4.00 2.43 -4.31
N ALA A 39 -3.61 1.18 -4.05
CA ALA A 39 -4.15 0.36 -2.94
C ALA A 39 -3.68 0.84 -1.55
N GLY A 40 -2.51 1.48 -1.46
CA GLY A 40 -1.86 1.86 -0.21
C GLY A 40 -1.22 0.69 0.55
N TYR A 41 -1.08 -0.46 -0.11
CA TYR A 41 -0.45 -1.65 0.42
C TYR A 41 0.58 -2.21 -0.58
N GLY A 42 1.65 -2.81 -0.05
CA GLY A 42 2.62 -3.54 -0.89
C GLY A 42 2.01 -4.86 -1.39
N PRO A 43 2.62 -5.51 -2.40
CA PRO A 43 2.07 -6.70 -3.06
C PRO A 43 1.82 -7.88 -2.11
N THR A 44 2.55 -7.95 -0.99
CA THR A 44 2.40 -9.00 0.04
C THR A 44 1.63 -8.53 1.27
N CYS A 45 1.31 -7.24 1.37
CA CYS A 45 0.64 -6.64 2.52
C CYS A 45 -0.80 -6.26 2.22
N ASP A 46 -1.23 -6.40 0.97
CA ASP A 46 -2.58 -6.08 0.54
C ASP A 46 -3.56 -7.10 1.14
N PRO A 47 -4.53 -6.68 1.98
CA PRO A 47 -5.48 -7.59 2.62
C PRO A 47 -6.48 -8.20 1.64
N THR A 48 -6.63 -7.61 0.45
CA THR A 48 -7.49 -8.12 -0.63
C THR A 48 -6.72 -9.04 -1.58
N SER A 49 -5.39 -9.12 -1.45
CA SER A 49 -4.59 -10.11 -2.13
C SER A 49 -4.83 -11.47 -1.47
N HIS A 50 -5.86 -12.14 -1.96
CA HIS A 50 -6.13 -13.51 -1.60
C HIS A 50 -5.07 -14.37 -2.32
N PRO A 51 -4.28 -15.18 -1.61
CA PRO A 51 -3.44 -16.17 -2.28
C PRO A 51 -4.32 -17.02 -3.19
N HIS A 52 -3.77 -17.43 -4.34
CA HIS A 52 -4.46 -18.37 -5.23
C HIS A 52 -5.01 -19.54 -4.40
N ALA A 53 -6.26 -19.92 -4.68
CA ALA A 53 -6.92 -21.02 -3.99
C ALA A 53 -5.97 -22.21 -3.92
N ALA A 54 -5.80 -22.76 -2.72
CA ALA A 54 -4.99 -23.95 -2.53
C ALA A 54 -5.51 -25.05 -3.47
N PRO A 55 -4.63 -25.89 -4.04
CA PRO A 55 -5.08 -26.98 -4.88
C PRO A 55 -6.06 -27.85 -4.11
N ALA A 56 -7.17 -28.22 -4.75
CA ALA A 56 -8.14 -29.14 -4.17
C ALA A 56 -7.39 -30.42 -3.79
N ARG A 57 -7.48 -30.81 -2.52
CA ARG A 57 -6.96 -32.08 -2.04
C ARG A 57 -8.14 -33.02 -1.91
N ASP A 58 -8.05 -34.16 -2.58
CA ASP A 58 -8.99 -35.26 -2.37
C ASP A 58 -8.71 -35.83 -0.98
N ILE A 59 -9.58 -35.51 -0.03
CA ILE A 59 -9.53 -36.07 1.33
C ILE A 59 -10.84 -36.81 1.53
N ASP A 60 -10.72 -38.08 1.89
CA ASP A 60 -11.83 -38.91 2.30
C ASP A 60 -12.40 -38.36 3.61
N GLN A 61 -13.47 -37.57 3.49
CA GLN A 61 -14.18 -37.02 4.64
C GLN A 61 -15.20 -38.04 5.11
N ASP A 62 -14.97 -38.61 6.30
CA ASP A 62 -15.96 -39.44 6.95
C ASP A 62 -17.28 -38.67 7.13
N THR A 63 -18.38 -39.32 6.76
CA THR A 63 -19.70 -38.70 6.90
C THR A 63 -20.06 -38.67 8.38
N LEU A 64 -20.32 -37.49 8.92
CA LEU A 64 -20.76 -37.36 10.31
C LEU A 64 -22.10 -38.07 10.49
N PRO A 65 -22.28 -38.88 11.56
CA PRO A 65 -23.55 -39.53 11.82
C PRO A 65 -24.63 -38.48 12.10
N GLY A 66 -25.67 -38.47 11.28
CA GLY A 66 -26.89 -37.70 11.50
C GLY A 66 -27.90 -38.51 12.31
N THR A 67 -28.52 -37.88 13.31
CA THR A 67 -29.61 -38.42 14.13
C THR A 67 -30.92 -38.51 13.36
#